data_AF-A0A6N2YRE7-F1
#
_entry.id   AF-A0A6N2YRE7-F1
#
_cell.length_a   1.000
_cell.length_b   1.000
_cell.length_c   1.000
_cell.angle_alpha   90.00
_cell.angle_beta   90.00
_cell.angle_gamma   90.00
#
_symmetry.space_group_name_H-M   'P 1'
#
loop_
_entity.id
_entity.type
_entity.pdbx_description
1 polymer ?
#
loop_
_entity_poly.entity_id
_entity_poly.type
_entity_poly.pdbx_seq_one_letter_code
_entity_poly.pdbx_strand_id
1 'polypeptide(L)'
;MGFFDSLDGNVNEIMENLNYLKKKIVSESQEIKKTARLKYEILNEERKLSELFEALGRHEYNILKEIKTDLDVDETLREIERHKARFSSLKMGLDAIDNSGTIFKSDSKKDLDKNFQKSDFSGLYVEKDIEENNLERDEGSIIFIEEDEDENR
;
A
#
# COMPACT_ATOMS: atom_id res chain seq x y z
N MET A 1 13.57 -50.80 1.05
CA MET A 1 13.95 -49.41 1.40
C MET A 1 13.89 -48.61 0.12
N GLY A 2 13.07 -47.55 0.04
CA GLY A 2 13.14 -46.67 -1.13
C GLY A 2 11.91 -45.81 -1.50
N PHE A 3 10.70 -46.13 -1.03
CA PHE A 3 9.50 -45.32 -1.34
C PHE A 3 9.04 -44.42 -0.19
N PHE A 4 9.10 -44.91 1.05
CA PHE A 4 8.75 -44.11 2.23
C PHE A 4 9.82 -43.04 2.55
N ASP A 5 11.11 -43.36 2.40
CA ASP A 5 12.19 -42.36 2.54
C ASP A 5 12.12 -41.22 1.50
N SER A 6 11.68 -41.52 0.26
CA SER A 6 11.49 -40.49 -0.77
C SER A 6 10.26 -39.63 -0.53
N LEU A 7 9.20 -40.19 0.07
CA LEU A 7 8.01 -39.45 0.46
C LEU A 7 8.31 -38.50 1.62
N ASP A 8 9.02 -38.96 2.65
CA ASP A 8 9.43 -38.12 3.77
C ASP A 8 10.37 -37.00 3.33
N GLY A 9 11.30 -37.27 2.39
CA GLY A 9 12.14 -36.23 1.78
C GLY A 9 11.33 -35.13 1.07
N ASN A 10 10.37 -35.51 0.24
CA ASN A 10 9.50 -34.57 -0.48
C ASN A 10 8.59 -33.78 0.47
N VAL A 11 8.06 -34.41 1.52
CA VAL A 11 7.22 -33.74 2.53
C VAL A 11 8.03 -32.71 3.32
N ASN A 12 9.29 -33.01 3.66
CA ASN A 12 10.17 -32.06 4.32
C ASN A 12 10.49 -30.85 3.43
N GLU A 13 10.76 -31.07 2.14
CA GLU A 13 10.99 -29.98 1.19
C GLU A 13 9.76 -29.08 1.02
N ILE A 14 8.56 -29.66 0.94
CA ILE A 14 7.29 -28.91 0.93
C ILE A 14 7.14 -28.08 2.21
N MET A 15 7.44 -28.68 3.36
CA MET A 15 7.34 -28.01 4.66
C MET A 15 8.34 -26.84 4.79
N GLU A 16 9.56 -27.00 4.27
CA GLU A 16 10.56 -25.93 4.22
C GLU A 16 10.13 -24.80 3.29
N ASN A 17 9.62 -25.11 2.10
CA ASN A 17 9.10 -24.13 1.16
C ASN A 17 7.89 -23.36 1.72
N LEU A 18 6.97 -24.05 2.40
CA LEU A 18 5.85 -23.41 3.10
C LEU A 18 6.32 -22.49 4.22
N ASN A 19 7.31 -22.91 5.00
CA ASN A 19 7.90 -22.07 6.05
C ASN A 19 8.60 -20.84 5.48
N TYR A 20 9.31 -20.99 4.35
CA TYR A 20 9.89 -19.87 3.64
C TYR A 20 8.81 -18.89 3.15
N LEU A 21 7.75 -19.41 2.52
CA LEU A 21 6.64 -18.60 2.04
C LEU A 21 5.94 -17.86 3.19
N LYS A 22 5.72 -18.53 4.33
CA LYS A 22 5.17 -17.92 5.54
C LYS A 22 6.03 -16.75 6.01
N LYS A 23 7.35 -16.95 6.11
CA LYS A 23 8.29 -15.88 6.51
C LYS A 23 8.24 -14.71 5.53
N LYS A 24 8.20 -15.00 4.23
CA LYS A 24 8.14 -14.00 3.16
C LYS A 24 6.85 -13.17 3.22
N ILE A 25 5.69 -13.82 3.38
CA ILE A 25 4.39 -13.14 3.54
C ILE A 25 4.42 -12.21 4.76
N VAL A 26 4.95 -12.68 5.89
CA VAL A 26 5.04 -11.85 7.10
C VAL A 26 5.95 -10.64 6.89
N SER A 27 7.12 -10.80 6.26
CA SER A 27 8.01 -9.67 5.97
C SER A 27 7.37 -8.67 5.01
N GLU A 28 6.76 -9.14 3.92
CA GLU A 28 6.14 -8.27 2.92
C GLU A 28 4.92 -7.54 3.51
N SER A 29 4.13 -8.19 4.37
CA SER A 29 3.02 -7.55 5.08
C SER A 29 3.50 -6.41 5.98
N GLN A 30 4.62 -6.59 6.67
CA GLN A 30 5.20 -5.52 7.49
C GLN A 30 5.68 -4.34 6.64
N GLU A 31 6.24 -4.61 5.46
CA GLU A 31 6.68 -3.56 4.54
C GLU A 31 5.52 -2.81 3.89
N ILE A 32 4.44 -3.51 3.51
CA ILE A 32 3.20 -2.89 3.05
C ILE A 32 2.66 -1.94 4.14
N LYS A 33 2.63 -2.39 5.40
CA LYS A 33 2.18 -1.55 6.53
C LYS A 33 3.04 -0.29 6.70
N LYS A 34 4.36 -0.42 6.61
CA LYS A 34 5.30 0.73 6.67
C LYS A 34 5.04 1.70 5.52
N THR A 35 4.88 1.18 4.30
CA THR A 35 4.62 1.96 3.09
C THR A 35 3.30 2.72 3.19
N ALA A 36 2.23 2.04 3.64
CA ALA A 36 0.91 2.65 3.83
C ALA A 36 0.96 3.79 4.87
N ARG A 37 1.65 3.58 5.99
CA ARG A 37 1.85 4.62 7.01
C ARG A 37 2.57 5.83 6.43
N LEU A 38 3.64 5.60 5.67
CA LEU A 38 4.43 6.68 5.09
C LEU A 38 3.63 7.46 4.03
N LYS A 39 2.83 6.77 3.18
CA LYS A 39 1.89 7.41 2.26
C LYS A 39 0.84 8.25 2.99
N TYR A 40 0.32 7.76 4.11
CA TYR A 40 -0.62 8.52 4.94
C TYR A 40 0.03 9.79 5.52
N GLU A 41 1.25 9.69 6.03
CA GLU A 41 1.99 10.85 6.54
C GLU A 41 2.26 11.89 5.44
N ILE A 42 2.60 11.46 4.22
CA ILE A 42 2.74 12.34 3.05
C ILE A 42 1.43 13.09 2.77
N LEU A 43 0.30 12.39 2.69
CA LEU A 43 -1.01 13.00 2.45
C LEU A 43 -1.38 14.04 3.52
N ASN A 44 -1.02 13.77 4.79
CA ASN A 44 -1.25 14.72 5.87
C ASN A 44 -0.41 16.00 5.72
N GLU A 45 0.84 15.86 5.30
CA GLU A 45 1.71 17.02 5.02
C GLU A 45 1.22 17.81 3.80
N GLU A 46 0.70 17.16 2.76
CA GLU A 46 0.07 17.83 1.61
C GLU A 46 -1.16 18.65 2.03
N ARG A 47 -2.02 18.08 2.89
CA ARG A 47 -3.19 18.79 3.42
C ARG A 47 -2.79 20.04 4.18
N LYS A 48 -1.82 19.94 5.08
CA LYS A 48 -1.32 21.10 5.84
C LYS A 48 -0.71 22.16 4.94
N LEU A 49 0.09 21.77 3.95
CA LEU A 49 0.61 22.72 2.96
C LEU A 49 -0.51 23.41 2.20
N SER A 50 -1.53 22.67 1.77
CA SER A 50 -2.69 23.24 1.09
C SER A 50 -3.42 24.27 1.96
N GLU A 51 -3.64 23.96 3.24
CA GLU A 51 -4.28 24.88 4.19
C GLU A 51 -3.46 26.17 4.38
N LEU A 52 -2.14 26.06 4.54
CA LEU A 52 -1.24 27.20 4.69
C LEU A 52 -1.22 28.08 3.43
N PHE A 53 -1.17 27.47 2.24
CA PHE A 53 -1.24 28.21 0.98
C PHE A 53 -2.61 28.86 0.77
N GLU A 54 -3.69 28.19 1.17
CA GLU A 54 -5.04 28.78 1.12
C GLU A 54 -5.17 29.97 2.06
N ALA A 55 -4.61 29.88 3.27
CA ALA A 55 -4.58 30.99 4.24
C ALA A 55 -3.83 32.20 3.66
N LEU A 56 -2.66 31.99 3.04
CA LEU A 56 -1.92 33.04 2.33
C LEU A 56 -2.71 33.63 1.17
N GLY A 57 -3.36 32.78 0.35
CA GLY A 57 -4.17 33.24 -0.77
C GLY A 57 -5.38 34.08 -0.32
N ARG A 58 -6.05 33.68 0.76
CA ARG A 58 -7.14 34.44 1.39
C ARG A 58 -6.63 35.76 1.97
N HIS A 59 -5.45 35.75 2.57
CA HIS A 59 -4.81 36.95 3.10
C HIS A 59 -4.54 37.98 2.00
N GLU A 60 -3.89 37.56 0.91
CA GLU A 60 -3.64 38.41 -0.26
C GLU A 60 -4.93 38.96 -0.87
N TYR A 61 -5.95 38.11 -1.03
CA TYR A 61 -7.27 38.55 -1.52
C TYR A 61 -7.88 39.64 -0.64
N ASN A 62 -7.83 39.46 0.68
CA ASN A 62 -8.39 40.42 1.62
C ASN A 62 -7.61 41.75 1.62
N ILE A 63 -6.28 41.72 1.49
CA ILE A 63 -5.46 42.93 1.29
C ILE A 63 -5.93 43.70 0.06
N LEU A 64 -6.12 43.00 -1.08
CA LEU A 64 -6.60 43.61 -2.32
C LEU A 64 -8.02 44.19 -2.21
N LYS A 65 -8.82 43.71 -1.26
CA LYS A 65 -10.16 44.21 -0.96
C LYS A 65 -10.19 45.25 0.15
N GLU A 66 -9.02 45.69 0.64
CA GLU A 66 -8.88 46.61 1.78
C GLU A 66 -9.59 46.08 3.04
N ILE A 67 -9.76 44.75 3.14
CA ILE A 67 -10.30 44.08 4.32
C ILE A 67 -9.15 43.82 5.27
N LYS A 68 -9.31 44.21 6.54
CA LYS A 68 -8.30 43.98 7.56
C LYS A 68 -8.07 42.49 7.77
N THR A 69 -6.81 42.08 7.71
CA THR A 69 -6.34 40.73 8.00
C THR A 69 -5.36 40.73 9.17
N ASP A 70 -5.21 39.58 9.81
CA ASP A 70 -4.33 39.38 10.97
C ASP A 70 -3.44 38.14 10.79
N LEU A 71 -3.17 37.75 9.53
CA LEU A 71 -2.30 36.61 9.27
C LEU A 71 -0.85 37.03 9.50
N ASP A 72 -0.14 36.28 10.35
CA ASP A 72 1.31 36.38 10.46
C ASP A 72 1.95 35.69 9.24
N VAL A 73 2.29 36.51 8.24
CA VAL A 73 2.86 36.04 6.97
C VAL A 73 4.23 35.38 7.20
N ASP A 74 5.07 35.95 8.07
CA ASP A 74 6.42 35.45 8.28
C ASP A 74 6.40 34.08 8.95
N GLU A 75 5.53 33.88 9.95
CA GLU A 75 5.38 32.57 10.58
C GLU A 75 4.74 31.55 9.63
N THR A 76 3.72 31.96 8.86
CA THR A 76 3.09 31.07 7.86
C THR A 76 4.09 30.59 6.81
N LEU A 77 4.97 31.47 6.33
CA LEU A 77 6.03 31.11 5.39
C LEU A 77 7.06 30.14 6.00
N ARG A 78 7.45 30.34 7.27
CA ARG A 78 8.33 29.40 7.99
C ARG A 78 7.69 28.03 8.16
N GLU A 79 6.40 27.97 8.48
CA GLU A 79 5.68 26.70 8.58
C GLU A 79 5.63 25.98 7.23
N ILE A 80 5.39 26.70 6.13
CA ILE A 80 5.44 26.12 4.78
C ILE A 80 6.81 25.52 4.47
N GLU A 81 7.91 26.22 4.79
CA GLU A 81 9.26 25.69 4.58
C GLU A 81 9.51 24.40 5.38
N ARG A 82 9.06 24.36 6.64
CA ARG A 82 9.17 23.16 7.50
C ARG A 82 8.37 21.99 6.92
N HIS A 83 7.11 22.22 6.56
CA HIS A 83 6.25 21.18 5.99
C HIS A 83 6.76 20.70 4.63
N LYS A 84 7.30 21.60 3.80
CA LYS A 84 7.93 21.25 2.51
C LYS A 84 9.18 20.39 2.70
N ALA A 85 10.04 20.73 3.66
CA ALA A 85 11.23 19.93 3.97
C ALA A 85 10.84 18.54 4.47
N ARG A 86 9.85 18.45 5.36
CA ARG A 86 9.33 17.18 5.87
C ARG A 86 8.69 16.34 4.77
N PHE A 87 7.84 16.93 3.93
CA PHE A 87 7.24 16.27 2.77
C PHE A 87 8.32 15.69 1.84
N SER A 88 9.37 16.46 1.54
CA SER A 88 10.48 15.99 0.71
C SER A 88 11.19 14.81 1.35
N SER A 89 11.47 14.86 2.66
CA SER A 89 12.12 13.76 3.39
C SER A 89 11.27 12.49 3.40
N LEU A 90 9.96 12.62 3.64
CA LEU A 90 9.03 11.50 3.58
C LEU A 90 8.99 10.88 2.18
N LYS A 91 8.90 11.71 1.13
CA LYS A 91 8.88 11.24 -0.25
C LYS A 91 10.17 10.49 -0.63
N MET A 92 11.34 10.99 -0.21
CA MET A 92 12.60 10.27 -0.38
C MET A 92 12.59 8.90 0.34
N GLY A 93 11.97 8.84 1.54
CA GLY A 93 11.76 7.58 2.25
C GLY A 93 10.85 6.61 1.49
N LEU A 94 9.81 7.11 0.82
CA LEU A 94 8.94 6.29 -0.04
C LEU A 94 9.69 5.75 -1.26
N ASP A 95 10.41 6.61 -1.95
CA ASP A 95 11.15 6.27 -3.17
C ASP A 95 12.23 5.21 -2.88
N ALA A 96 12.84 5.25 -1.69
CA ALA A 96 13.78 4.23 -1.25
C ALA A 96 13.12 2.85 -1.09
N ILE A 97 11.87 2.81 -0.60
CA ILE A 97 11.10 1.56 -0.48
C ILE A 97 10.70 1.05 -1.87
N ASP A 98 10.20 1.91 -2.75
CA ASP A 98 9.78 1.53 -4.10
C ASP A 98 10.94 1.00 -4.98
N ASN A 99 12.15 1.49 -4.73
CA ASN A 99 13.38 1.03 -5.38
C ASN A 99 13.96 -0.25 -4.77
N SER A 100 13.58 -0.62 -3.54
CA SER A 100 14.05 -1.86 -2.88
C SER A 100 13.44 -3.14 -3.47
N GLY A 101 12.44 -3.02 -4.36
CA GLY A 101 11.92 -4.15 -5.15
C GLY A 101 11.10 -5.18 -4.37
N THR A 102 10.77 -4.89 -3.11
CA THR A 102 10.18 -5.87 -2.18
C THR A 102 8.66 -5.96 -2.22
N ILE A 103 7.97 -4.97 -2.80
CA ILE A 103 6.51 -4.96 -2.88
C ILE A 103 6.11 -5.67 -4.16
N PHE A 104 5.76 -6.97 -4.10
CA PHE A 104 5.08 -7.77 -5.15
C PHE A 104 5.06 -7.10 -6.53
N LYS A 105 6.26 -6.80 -7.07
CA LYS A 105 6.35 -6.38 -8.45
C LYS A 105 6.16 -7.69 -9.14
N SER A 106 4.91 -7.91 -9.57
CA SER A 106 4.53 -9.03 -10.38
C SER A 106 5.69 -9.29 -11.34
N ASP A 107 6.17 -10.53 -11.39
CA ASP A 107 6.98 -11.07 -12.49
C ASP A 107 6.20 -11.03 -13.82
N SER A 108 5.32 -10.05 -14.00
CA SER A 108 4.70 -9.69 -15.24
C SER A 108 5.69 -8.83 -16.00
N LYS A 109 6.37 -9.49 -16.95
CA LYS A 109 7.20 -8.94 -18.03
C LYS A 109 8.70 -8.96 -17.72
N LYS A 110 9.30 -10.13 -17.92
CA LYS A 110 10.10 -10.42 -19.11
C LYS A 110 10.22 -11.95 -19.23
N ASP A 111 10.06 -12.45 -20.45
CA ASP A 111 10.27 -13.84 -20.84
C ASP A 111 9.14 -14.85 -20.50
N LEU A 112 7.89 -14.53 -20.85
CA LEU A 112 6.96 -15.60 -21.27
C LEU A 112 7.34 -16.03 -22.69
N ASP A 113 8.33 -16.90 -22.76
CA ASP A 113 8.60 -17.70 -23.93
C ASP A 113 7.35 -18.54 -24.22
N LYS A 114 6.94 -18.54 -25.48
CA LYS A 114 5.69 -19.10 -25.98
C LYS A 114 5.73 -20.63 -25.89
N ASN A 115 5.46 -21.26 -24.73
CA ASN A 115 5.14 -22.71 -24.64
C ASN A 115 4.75 -23.19 -23.22
N PHE A 116 3.87 -22.49 -22.50
CA PHE A 116 3.23 -23.11 -21.33
C PHE A 116 1.88 -23.71 -21.74
N GLN A 117 1.88 -25.03 -21.86
CA GLN A 117 0.68 -25.84 -22.04
C GLN A 117 -0.29 -25.62 -20.87
N LYS A 118 -1.56 -25.56 -21.22
CA LYS A 118 -2.71 -25.13 -20.41
C LYS A 118 -3.11 -26.15 -19.33
N SER A 119 -2.20 -26.97 -18.81
CA SER A 119 -2.52 -28.12 -17.95
C SER A 119 -2.09 -28.01 -16.48
N ASP A 120 -1.26 -27.03 -16.10
CA ASP A 120 -0.60 -27.07 -14.77
C ASP A 120 -1.01 -25.91 -13.83
N PHE A 121 -2.21 -25.34 -14.03
CA PHE A 121 -2.77 -24.38 -13.08
C PHE A 121 -3.83 -25.07 -12.20
N SER A 122 -3.49 -25.35 -10.93
CA SER A 122 -4.41 -25.87 -9.91
C SER A 122 -5.04 -24.74 -9.07
N GLY A 123 -5.27 -23.57 -9.66
CA GLY A 123 -6.07 -22.54 -9.01
C GLY A 123 -7.55 -22.88 -9.09
N LEU A 124 -8.22 -22.94 -7.94
CA LEU A 124 -9.66 -23.13 -7.84
C LEU A 124 -10.37 -21.90 -8.44
N TYR A 125 -10.80 -22.00 -9.70
CA TYR A 125 -11.76 -21.04 -10.25
C TYR A 125 -13.14 -21.37 -9.69
N VAL A 126 -13.63 -20.52 -8.78
CA VAL A 126 -15.05 -20.52 -8.41
C VAL A 126 -15.77 -19.71 -9.49
N GLU A 127 -16.31 -20.38 -10.49
CA GLU A 127 -17.34 -19.79 -11.35
C GLU A 127 -18.54 -19.49 -10.46
N LYS A 128 -18.74 -18.21 -10.13
CA LYS A 128 -20.02 -17.74 -9.62
C LYS A 128 -20.97 -17.72 -10.80
N ASP A 129 -21.96 -18.61 -10.77
CA ASP A 129 -23.17 -18.51 -11.58
C ASP A 129 -23.85 -17.16 -11.24
N ILE A 130 -23.54 -16.12 -12.01
CA ILE A 130 -24.26 -14.86 -11.98
C ILE A 130 -25.39 -15.04 -12.99
N GLU A 131 -26.58 -15.42 -12.49
CA GLU A 131 -27.81 -15.20 -13.23
C GLU A 131 -27.90 -13.71 -13.57
N GLU A 132 -28.07 -13.44 -14.86
CA GLU A 132 -28.24 -12.13 -15.46
C GLU A 132 -29.33 -11.36 -14.73
N ASN A 133 -28.96 -10.32 -13.98
CA ASN A 133 -29.78 -9.13 -13.85
C ASN A 133 -28.88 -7.91 -13.64
N ASN A 134 -28.94 -7.04 -14.65
CA ASN A 134 -28.39 -5.69 -14.72
C ASN A 134 -28.34 -5.00 -13.36
N LEU A 135 -27.16 -4.49 -12.97
CA LEU A 135 -27.00 -3.20 -12.29
C LEU A 135 -25.54 -2.78 -12.29
N GLU A 136 -25.40 -1.47 -12.27
CA GLU A 136 -24.23 -0.70 -12.62
C GLU A 136 -23.05 -0.90 -11.66
N ARG A 137 -21.88 -0.49 -12.16
CA ARG A 137 -20.63 -0.28 -11.42
C ARG A 137 -20.88 0.14 -9.98
N ASP A 138 -20.36 -0.63 -9.03
CA ASP A 138 -19.92 -0.09 -7.75
C ASP A 138 -18.71 -0.87 -7.24
N GLU A 139 -17.62 -0.10 -7.16
CA GLU A 139 -16.63 -0.02 -6.08
C GLU A 139 -16.29 -1.30 -5.31
N GLY A 140 -14.99 -1.62 -5.32
CA GLY A 140 -14.40 -2.77 -4.63
C GLY A 140 -14.88 -2.85 -3.18
N SER A 141 -15.58 -3.93 -2.87
CA SER A 141 -16.00 -4.27 -1.53
C SER A 141 -14.78 -4.66 -0.70
N ILE A 142 -14.44 -3.84 0.29
CA ILE A 142 -13.49 -4.19 1.34
C ILE A 142 -14.24 -5.04 2.35
N ILE A 143 -13.83 -6.29 2.51
CA ILE A 143 -14.32 -7.18 3.56
C ILE A 143 -13.55 -6.84 4.84
N PHE A 144 -14.26 -6.34 5.85
CA PHE A 144 -13.73 -6.24 7.22
C PHE A 144 -13.99 -7.57 7.92
N ILE A 145 -12.93 -8.19 8.44
CA ILE A 145 -13.04 -9.31 9.37
C ILE A 145 -12.85 -8.69 10.75
N GLU A 146 -13.91 -8.69 11.56
CA GLU A 146 -13.80 -8.42 13.00
C GLU A 146 -13.05 -9.60 13.64
N GLU A 147 -11.89 -9.31 14.22
CA GLU A 147 -11.17 -10.24 15.10
C GLU A 147 -11.84 -10.16 16.46
N ASP A 148 -12.63 -11.17 16.82
CA ASP A 148 -13.08 -11.38 18.20
C ASP A 148 -11.84 -11.68 19.05
N GLU A 149 -11.38 -10.67 19.80
CA GLU A 149 -10.43 -10.83 20.90
C GLU A 149 -11.12 -11.59 22.05
N ASP A 150 -11.14 -12.92 21.99
CA ASP A 150 -11.40 -13.71 23.19
C ASP A 150 -10.11 -13.85 24.01
N GLU A 151 -10.07 -12.99 25.02
CA GLU A 151 -9.10 -12.87 26.08
C GLU A 151 -8.79 -14.19 26.79
N ASN A 152 -7.52 -14.32 27.20
CA ASN A 152 -7.05 -15.30 28.16
C ASN A 152 -7.95 -15.39 29.41
N ARG A 153 -8.34 -16.62 29.78
CA ARG A 153 -8.34 -17.05 31.19
C ARG A 153 -8.20 -18.56 31.35
#